data_AF-A0A355PPD2-F1
#
_entry.id   AF-A0A355PPD2-F1
#
_cell.length_a   1.000
_cell.length_b   1.000
_cell.length_c   1.000
_cell.angle_alpha   90.00
_cell.angle_beta   90.00
_cell.angle_gamma   90.00
#
_symmetry.space_group_name_H-M   'P 1'
#
loop_
_entity.id
_entity.type
_entity.pdbx_description
1 polymer ?
#
loop_
_entity_poly.entity_id
_entity_poly.type
_entity_poly.pdbx_seq_one_letter_code
_entity_poly.pdbx_strand_id
1 'polypeptide(L)'
;RSLYPKNPDVITSLEKPFSTLAGLAIMHGNLAPDTAVAKPAAVAEEVRHFTGKAICFDSEDAVSDAIAKQLIKPGHVVVVRYEGPKGAPGMPEMFKPMKLLYGQGLNKCTALITDGR
;
A
#
# COMPACT_ATOMS: atom_id res chain seq x y z
N ARG A 1 12.91 -30.94 6.72
CA ARG A 1 13.96 -30.50 7.67
C ARG A 1 14.65 -29.30 7.03
N SER A 2 14.80 -28.16 7.70
CA SER A 2 15.50 -26.99 7.13
C SER A 2 16.95 -27.35 6.81
N LEU A 3 17.42 -27.00 5.62
CA LEU A 3 18.81 -27.22 5.16
C LEU A 3 19.81 -26.24 5.79
N TYR A 4 19.31 -25.21 6.47
CA TYR A 4 20.12 -24.12 7.03
C TYR A 4 20.01 -24.07 8.55
N PRO A 5 21.09 -23.67 9.25
CA PRO A 5 21.04 -23.43 10.68
C PRO A 5 20.00 -22.35 11.00
N LYS A 6 19.40 -22.44 12.19
CA LYS A 6 18.51 -21.39 12.68
C LYS A 6 19.28 -20.07 12.72
N ASN A 7 18.71 -19.03 12.12
CA ASN A 7 19.25 -17.68 12.19
C ASN A 7 18.24 -16.78 12.92
N PRO A 8 18.49 -16.39 14.18
CA PRO A 8 17.59 -15.53 14.96
C PRO A 8 17.50 -14.10 14.41
N ASP A 9 18.38 -13.69 13.50
CA ASP A 9 18.29 -12.40 12.80
C ASP A 9 17.30 -12.46 11.61
N VAL A 10 16.93 -13.66 11.16
CA VAL A 10 15.94 -13.88 10.07
C VAL A 10 14.57 -14.26 10.64
N ILE A 11 14.53 -15.23 11.55
CA ILE A 11 13.31 -15.68 12.23
C ILE A 11 13.51 -15.44 13.72
N THR A 12 12.95 -14.34 14.23
CA THR A 12 13.07 -13.96 15.63
C THR A 12 12.15 -14.80 16.53
N SER A 13 12.41 -14.78 17.84
CA SER A 13 11.56 -15.47 18.82
C SER A 13 10.32 -14.65 19.17
N LEU A 14 9.35 -15.29 19.82
CA LEU A 14 8.11 -14.61 20.27
C LEU A 14 8.38 -13.56 21.35
N GLU A 15 9.44 -13.73 22.14
CA GLU A 15 9.87 -12.79 23.17
C GLU A 15 10.51 -11.53 22.58
N LYS A 16 11.00 -11.60 21.33
CA LYS A 16 11.64 -10.48 20.63
C LYS A 16 11.15 -10.43 19.16
N PRO A 17 9.88 -10.12 18.92
CA PRO A 17 9.35 -10.04 17.56
C PRO A 17 9.93 -8.82 16.83
N PHE A 18 10.01 -8.88 15.49
CA PHE A 18 10.39 -7.72 14.66
C PHE A 18 9.41 -6.54 14.85
N SER A 19 8.12 -6.85 14.99
CA SER A 19 7.07 -5.89 15.32
C SER A 19 6.01 -6.56 16.15
N THR A 20 5.41 -5.82 17.08
CA THR A 20 4.22 -6.26 17.84
C THR A 20 2.93 -6.13 17.04
N LEU A 21 2.96 -5.44 15.90
CA LEU A 21 1.83 -5.37 14.97
C LEU A 21 1.80 -6.59 14.06
N ALA A 22 0.57 -7.01 13.75
CA ALA A 22 0.35 -8.02 12.72
C ALA A 22 0.85 -7.54 11.35
N GLY A 23 1.33 -8.48 10.53
CA GLY A 23 1.81 -8.18 9.19
C GLY A 23 0.70 -7.67 8.26
N LEU A 24 -0.56 -8.06 8.51
CA LEU A 24 -1.74 -7.62 7.76
C LEU A 24 -2.78 -7.05 8.73
N ALA A 25 -3.54 -6.07 8.24
CA ALA A 25 -4.72 -5.53 8.92
C ALA A 25 -5.91 -5.54 7.96
N ILE A 26 -7.07 -5.94 8.49
CA ILE A 26 -8.35 -5.75 7.82
C ILE A 26 -8.87 -4.38 8.21
N MET A 27 -9.20 -3.56 7.22
CA MET A 27 -9.71 -2.21 7.40
C MET A 27 -11.18 -2.14 7.01
N HIS A 28 -11.92 -1.30 7.74
CA HIS A 28 -13.33 -1.00 7.49
C HIS A 28 -13.54 0.52 7.52
N GLY A 29 -14.58 0.99 6.83
CA GLY A 29 -14.97 2.39 6.88
C GLY A 29 -15.96 2.73 5.77
N ASN A 30 -16.30 4.00 5.63
CA ASN A 30 -17.23 4.45 4.60
C ASN A 30 -16.76 4.17 3.15
N LEU A 31 -15.45 4.14 2.91
CA LEU A 31 -14.86 3.82 1.59
C LEU A 31 -14.66 2.32 1.35
N ALA A 32 -14.63 1.52 2.42
CA ALA A 32 -14.48 0.07 2.37
C ALA A 32 -15.49 -0.55 3.36
N PRO A 33 -16.80 -0.51 3.04
CA PRO A 33 -17.84 -0.93 3.97
C PRO A 33 -17.77 -2.42 4.31
N ASP A 34 -17.38 -3.25 3.34
CA ASP A 34 -17.14 -4.67 3.57
C ASP A 34 -15.77 -4.88 4.21
N THR A 35 -14.69 -4.78 3.43
CA THR A 35 -13.31 -4.93 3.92
C THR A 35 -12.32 -4.30 2.93
N ALA A 36 -11.19 -3.83 3.45
CA ALA A 36 -9.95 -3.64 2.70
C ALA A 36 -8.79 -4.31 3.43
N VAL A 37 -7.68 -4.54 2.74
CA VAL A 37 -6.46 -5.12 3.33
C VAL A 37 -5.33 -4.10 3.29
N ALA A 38 -4.67 -3.92 4.42
CA ALA A 38 -3.45 -3.13 4.52
C ALA A 38 -2.31 -3.97 5.11
N LYS A 39 -1.08 -3.51 4.93
CA LYS A 39 0.15 -4.09 5.49
C LYS A 39 0.81 -3.09 6.44
N PRO A 40 0.34 -2.93 7.70
CA PRO A 40 0.86 -1.91 8.62
C PRO A 40 2.36 -2.02 8.89
N ALA A 41 2.91 -3.24 8.81
CA ALA A 41 4.35 -3.48 8.95
C ALA A 41 5.21 -2.82 7.83
N ALA A 42 4.60 -2.46 6.69
CA ALA A 42 5.26 -1.74 5.60
C ALA A 42 5.01 -0.23 5.63
N VAL A 43 4.23 0.27 6.60
CA VAL A 43 3.87 1.68 6.76
C VAL A 43 4.63 2.23 7.96
N ALA A 44 5.37 3.33 7.75
CA ALA A 44 6.10 3.99 8.82
C ALA A 44 5.12 4.48 9.90
N GLU A 45 5.53 4.37 11.17
CA GLU A 45 4.64 4.59 12.31
C GLU A 45 4.03 6.00 12.31
N GLU A 46 4.83 6.99 11.92
CA GLU A 46 4.44 8.40 11.83
C GLU A 46 3.34 8.69 10.80
N VAL A 47 3.04 7.75 9.88
CA VAL A 47 2.07 7.94 8.78
C VAL A 47 0.96 6.88 8.77
N ARG A 48 0.78 6.14 9.86
CA ARG A 48 -0.34 5.18 10.00
C ARG A 48 -1.70 5.86 10.09
N HIS A 49 -1.73 7.14 10.49
CA HIS A 49 -2.88 8.02 10.34
C HIS A 49 -2.57 9.02 9.24
N PHE A 50 -3.39 9.05 8.20
CA PHE A 50 -3.18 9.92 7.05
C PHE A 50 -4.50 10.55 6.62
N THR A 51 -4.51 11.88 6.48
CA THR A 51 -5.62 12.64 5.91
C THR A 51 -5.07 13.49 4.78
N GLY A 52 -5.75 13.49 3.65
CA GLY A 52 -5.28 14.21 2.48
C GLY A 52 -6.35 14.42 1.42
N LYS A 53 -5.98 15.12 0.34
CA LYS A 53 -6.85 15.39 -0.80
C LYS A 53 -6.91 14.19 -1.72
N ALA A 54 -8.11 13.67 -1.98
CA ALA A 54 -8.30 12.57 -2.92
C ALA A 54 -7.98 13.01 -4.36
N ILE A 55 -7.09 12.27 -5.02
CA ILE A 55 -6.79 12.37 -6.45
C ILE A 55 -7.13 11.03 -7.08
N CYS A 56 -8.21 11.00 -7.86
CA CYS A 56 -8.80 9.75 -8.35
C CYS A 56 -8.40 9.44 -9.79
N PHE A 57 -8.12 8.17 -10.05
CA PHE A 57 -7.77 7.61 -11.34
C PHE A 57 -8.57 6.33 -11.59
N ASP A 58 -8.82 6.05 -12.86
CA ASP A 58 -9.66 4.92 -13.31
C ASP A 58 -8.82 3.78 -13.90
N SER A 59 -7.48 3.90 -13.90
CA SER A 59 -6.56 2.84 -14.34
C SER A 59 -5.14 3.00 -13.79
N GLU A 60 -4.38 1.91 -13.74
CA GLU A 60 -2.94 1.88 -13.39
C GLU A 60 -2.10 2.78 -14.30
N ASP A 61 -2.41 2.80 -15.61
CA ASP A 61 -1.67 3.61 -16.59
C ASP A 61 -1.86 5.10 -16.33
N ALA A 62 -3.10 5.53 -16.06
CA ALA A 62 -3.41 6.93 -15.80
C ALA A 62 -2.72 7.45 -14.53
N VAL A 63 -2.71 6.67 -13.45
CA VAL A 63 -2.03 7.05 -12.21
C VAL A 63 -0.51 7.03 -12.39
N SER A 64 0.04 6.04 -13.10
CA SER A 64 1.48 5.95 -13.38
C SER A 64 1.97 7.16 -14.17
N ASP A 65 1.22 7.58 -15.19
CA ASP A 65 1.51 8.77 -15.99
C ASP A 65 1.43 10.05 -15.16
N ALA A 66 0.43 10.17 -14.29
CA ALA A 66 0.29 11.33 -13.42
C ALA A 66 1.44 11.45 -12.40
N ILE A 67 1.87 10.32 -11.82
CA ILE A 67 3.05 10.30 -10.94
C ILE A 67 4.30 10.66 -11.75
N ALA A 68 4.51 10.07 -12.92
CA ALA A 68 5.67 10.34 -13.77
C ALA A 68 5.77 11.83 -14.18
N LYS A 69 4.61 12.46 -14.46
CA LYS A 69 4.49 13.90 -14.75
C LYS A 69 4.52 14.79 -13.50
N GLN A 70 4.85 14.23 -12.33
CA GLN A 70 4.95 14.92 -11.05
C GLN A 70 3.66 15.67 -10.65
N LEU A 71 2.49 15.16 -11.05
CA LEU A 71 1.19 15.76 -10.71
C LEU A 71 0.75 15.39 -9.28
N ILE A 72 1.31 14.33 -8.71
CA ILE A 72 1.06 13.93 -7.32
C ILE A 72 1.97 14.73 -6.40
N LYS A 73 1.39 15.27 -5.31
CA LYS A 73 2.04 16.17 -4.36
C LYS A 73 1.90 15.63 -2.93
N PRO A 74 2.76 16.07 -2.00
CA PRO A 74 2.58 15.80 -0.57
C PRO A 74 1.17 16.17 -0.10
N GLY A 75 0.56 15.32 0.74
CA GLY A 75 -0.81 15.45 1.23
C GLY A 75 -1.88 14.88 0.29
N HIS A 76 -1.51 14.26 -0.83
CA HIS A 76 -2.48 13.59 -1.71
C HIS A 76 -2.79 12.16 -1.23
N VAL A 77 -4.05 11.76 -1.37
CA VAL A 77 -4.52 10.37 -1.31
C VAL A 77 -4.81 9.94 -2.74
N VAL A 78 -3.96 9.09 -3.30
CA VAL A 78 -4.11 8.53 -4.64
C VAL A 78 -5.14 7.41 -4.57
N VAL A 79 -6.23 7.54 -5.33
CA VAL A 79 -7.31 6.55 -5.39
C VAL A 79 -7.32 5.95 -6.78
N VAL A 80 -7.09 4.64 -6.90
CA VAL A 80 -7.15 3.93 -8.18
C VAL A 80 -8.34 2.97 -8.14
N ARG A 81 -9.37 3.25 -8.94
CA ARG A 81 -10.61 2.49 -8.96
C ARG A 81 -10.81 1.79 -10.30
N TYR A 82 -11.73 0.83 -10.32
CA TYR A 82 -12.01 -0.05 -11.45
C TYR A 82 -10.90 -1.06 -11.75
N GLU A 83 -10.02 -1.32 -10.78
CA GLU A 83 -8.95 -2.32 -10.87
C GLU A 83 -9.30 -3.62 -10.12
N GLY A 84 -10.52 -3.70 -9.56
CA GLY A 84 -11.01 -4.89 -8.88
C GLY A 84 -11.32 -6.08 -9.81
N PRO A 85 -11.74 -7.23 -9.26
CA PRO A 85 -11.92 -8.49 -10.00
C PRO A 85 -12.81 -8.41 -11.25
N LYS A 86 -13.78 -7.49 -11.25
CA LYS A 86 -14.69 -7.24 -12.38
C LYS A 86 -14.43 -5.93 -13.11
N GLY A 87 -13.76 -4.97 -12.48
CA GLY A 87 -13.48 -3.67 -13.09
C GLY A 87 -12.44 -3.80 -14.20
N ALA A 88 -11.27 -4.36 -13.86
CA ALA A 88 -10.16 -4.60 -14.79
C ALA A 88 -10.15 -6.01 -15.41
N PRO A 89 -11.12 -6.86 -15.06
CA PRO A 89 -10.95 -8.31 -14.91
C PRO A 89 -9.67 -8.84 -14.23
N GLY A 90 -9.86 -9.78 -13.29
CA GLY A 90 -8.76 -10.58 -12.73
C GLY A 90 -7.98 -9.92 -11.60
N MET A 91 -8.31 -8.67 -11.23
CA MET A 91 -7.72 -7.95 -10.10
C MET A 91 -6.18 -7.92 -10.20
N PRO A 92 -5.61 -7.23 -11.21
CA PRO A 92 -4.17 -7.19 -11.44
C PRO A 92 -3.42 -6.64 -10.23
N GLU A 93 -2.14 -7.01 -10.13
CA GLU A 93 -1.22 -6.48 -9.11
C GLU A 93 -0.49 -5.24 -9.64
N MET A 94 -0.62 -4.12 -8.93
CA MET A 94 -0.14 -2.79 -9.32
C MET A 94 1.07 -2.35 -8.50
N PHE A 95 2.24 -2.88 -8.83
CA PHE A 95 3.48 -2.49 -8.13
C PHE A 95 4.04 -1.14 -8.61
N LYS A 96 3.77 -0.76 -9.87
CA LYS A 96 4.44 0.37 -10.55
C LYS A 96 4.10 1.73 -9.93
N PRO A 97 2.83 2.09 -9.64
CA PRO A 97 2.52 3.38 -9.00
C PRO A 97 3.20 3.54 -7.65
N MET A 98 3.22 2.48 -6.83
CA MET A 98 3.93 2.50 -5.55
C MET A 98 5.42 2.79 -5.73
N LYS A 99 6.11 2.09 -6.65
CA LYS A 99 7.55 2.30 -6.88
C LYS A 99 7.87 3.71 -7.37
N LEU A 100 7.01 4.29 -8.20
CA LEU A 100 7.18 5.67 -8.67
C LEU A 100 7.05 6.68 -7.52
N LEU A 101 6.06 6.52 -6.62
CA LEU A 101 5.93 7.36 -5.43
C LEU A 101 7.16 7.26 -4.52
N TYR A 102 7.68 6.04 -4.31
CA TYR A 102 8.92 5.83 -3.55
C TYR A 102 10.12 6.52 -4.21
N GLY A 103 10.29 6.36 -5.53
CA GLY A 103 11.39 6.98 -6.27
C GLY A 103 11.38 8.51 -6.23
N GLN A 104 10.21 9.11 -6.06
CA GLN A 104 10.03 10.56 -5.91
C GLN A 104 10.05 11.04 -4.46
N GLY A 105 10.30 10.17 -3.48
CA GLY A 105 10.31 10.51 -2.06
C GLY A 105 8.93 10.83 -1.47
N LEU A 106 7.86 10.40 -2.14
CA LEU A 106 6.47 10.68 -1.74
C LEU A 106 5.87 9.60 -0.83
N ASN A 107 6.59 8.52 -0.56
CA ASN A 107 6.09 7.35 0.19
C ASN A 107 5.71 7.62 1.65
N LYS A 108 6.18 8.73 2.24
CA LYS A 108 5.82 9.15 3.61
C LYS A 108 4.85 10.33 3.65
N CYS A 109 4.48 10.89 2.50
CA CYS A 109 3.62 12.07 2.46
C CYS A 109 2.46 11.91 1.49
N THR A 110 2.22 10.71 0.99
CA THR A 110 1.05 10.34 0.19
C THR A 110 0.49 9.02 0.69
N ALA A 111 -0.80 8.80 0.45
CA ALA A 111 -1.45 7.51 0.62
C ALA A 111 -1.90 6.98 -0.75
N LEU A 112 -2.01 5.66 -0.88
CA LEU A 112 -2.56 5.00 -2.07
C LEU A 112 -3.59 3.97 -1.63
N ILE A 113 -4.78 4.00 -2.24
CA ILE A 113 -5.83 3.00 -2.05
C ILE A 113 -6.36 2.53 -3.41
N THR A 114 -6.83 1.28 -3.45
CA THR A 114 -7.40 0.70 -4.66
C THR A 114 -8.41 -0.41 -4.35
N ASP A 115 -9.29 -0.69 -5.30
CA ASP A 115 -10.11 -1.92 -5.36
C ASP A 115 -9.37 -3.11 -6.03
N GLY A 116 -8.19 -2.88 -6.61
CA GLY A 116 -7.22 -3.87 -7.10
C GLY A 116 -6.26 -4.39 -6.02
N ARG A 117 -5.06 -4.82 -6.40
CA ARG A 117 -4.01 -5.33 -5.48
C ARG A 117 -2.65 -4.73 -5.71
#